data_AF-A0A7S1RI78-F1
#
_entry.id   AF-A0A7S1RI78-F1
#
_cell.length_a   1.000
_cell.length_b   1.000
_cell.length_c   1.000
_cell.angle_alpha   90.00
_cell.angle_beta   90.00
_cell.angle_gamma   90.00
#
_symmetry.space_group_name_H-M   'P 1'
#
loop_
_entity.id
_entity.type
_entity.pdbx_description
1 polymer ?
#
loop_
_entity_poly.entity_id
_entity_poly.type
_entity_poly.pdbx_seq_one_letter_code
_entity_poly.pdbx_strand_id
1 'polypeptide(L)'
;IATGLAFNLFVCCYLGTEEGISWLSGYVLEYMLSVDNLFCFHLIFMTYRTPKEQTHRALVYGIGGAVILRFLLFAVGAGMFNMTRIFHWIFGLILLYSGVKVMTIQEDADTDHKQNWAVRQISRILPVHDGYAPDASFVLRGEAPSEVGPQEEPPHPQGERSSLALRAETARDLELQAPV
;
A
#
# COMPACT_ATOMS: atom_id res chain seq x y z
N ILE A 1 -22.52 11.88 13.82
CA ILE A 1 -23.89 11.36 13.52
C ILE A 1 -24.92 12.02 14.44
N ALA A 2 -24.92 11.76 15.75
CA ALA A 2 -25.91 12.34 16.67
C ALA A 2 -26.02 13.88 16.59
N THR A 3 -24.88 14.58 16.58
CA THR A 3 -24.84 16.05 16.44
C THR A 3 -25.43 16.54 15.12
N GLY A 4 -25.18 15.80 14.02
CA GLY A 4 -25.72 16.15 12.71
C GLY A 4 -27.24 15.99 12.67
N LEU A 5 -27.76 14.88 13.19
CA LEU A 5 -29.21 14.65 13.28
C LEU A 5 -29.90 15.66 14.20
N ALA A 6 -29.26 16.02 15.32
CA ALA A 6 -29.76 17.07 16.20
C ALA A 6 -29.83 18.43 15.51
N PHE A 7 -28.80 18.78 14.71
CA PHE A 7 -28.82 20.00 13.91
C PHE A 7 -29.87 19.94 12.78
N ASN A 8 -30.09 18.79 12.16
CA ASN A 8 -31.16 18.62 11.18
C ASN A 8 -32.55 18.88 11.77
N LEU A 9 -32.81 18.34 12.97
CA LEU A 9 -34.06 18.60 13.68
C LEU A 9 -34.24 20.09 13.99
N PHE A 10 -33.16 20.77 14.39
CA PHE A 10 -33.18 22.22 14.55
C PHE A 10 -33.53 22.95 13.24
N VAL A 11 -32.92 22.58 12.11
CA VAL A 11 -33.22 23.15 10.79
C VAL A 11 -34.68 22.88 10.39
N CYS A 12 -35.17 21.66 10.55
CA CYS A 12 -36.57 21.30 10.30
C CYS A 12 -37.55 22.17 11.10
N CYS A 13 -37.27 22.41 12.38
CA CYS A 13 -38.15 23.19 13.25
C CYS A 13 -38.11 24.70 12.97
N TYR A 14 -36.95 25.25 12.58
CA TYR A 14 -36.77 26.70 12.40
C TYR A 14 -36.93 27.18 10.95
N LEU A 15 -36.43 26.41 9.98
CA LEU A 15 -36.43 26.77 8.56
C LEU A 15 -37.49 25.98 7.77
N GLY A 16 -38.06 24.94 8.37
CA GLY A 16 -39.09 24.10 7.76
C GLY A 16 -38.54 22.80 7.17
N THR A 17 -39.47 21.91 6.78
CA THR A 17 -39.17 20.55 6.36
C THR A 17 -38.34 20.47 5.07
N GLU A 18 -38.58 21.36 4.11
CA GLU A 18 -37.85 21.42 2.83
C GLU A 18 -36.33 21.64 3.05
N GLU A 19 -35.98 22.65 3.84
CA GLU A 19 -34.58 22.96 4.17
C GLU A 19 -33.93 21.86 5.02
N GLY A 20 -34.72 21.23 5.90
CA GLY A 20 -34.29 20.05 6.63
C GLY A 20 -33.96 18.86 5.73
N ILE A 21 -34.79 18.58 4.71
CA ILE A 21 -34.53 17.52 3.73
C ILE A 21 -33.29 17.86 2.88
N SER A 22 -33.13 19.12 2.47
CA SER A 22 -31.96 19.59 1.74
C SER A 22 -30.67 19.39 2.55
N TRP A 23 -30.68 19.81 3.82
CA TRP A 23 -29.55 19.62 4.74
C TRP A 23 -29.24 18.14 4.95
N LEU A 24 -30.27 17.31 5.19
CA LEU A 24 -30.08 15.87 5.44
C LEU A 24 -29.52 15.17 4.20
N SER A 25 -30.01 15.53 3.02
CA SER A 25 -29.51 15.03 1.74
C SER A 25 -28.03 15.36 1.56
N GLY A 26 -27.63 16.60 1.84
CA GLY A 26 -26.22 17.02 1.83
C GLY A 26 -25.37 16.24 2.84
N TYR A 27 -25.82 16.15 4.09
CA TYR A 27 -25.13 15.44 5.16
C TYR A 27 -24.91 13.96 4.83
N VAL A 28 -25.95 13.28 4.33
CA VAL A 28 -25.87 11.88 3.92
C VAL A 28 -24.93 11.72 2.72
N LEU A 29 -24.99 12.62 1.74
CA LEU A 29 -24.12 12.59 0.58
C LEU A 29 -22.64 12.74 0.98
N GLU A 30 -22.32 13.68 1.86
CA GLU A 30 -20.97 13.87 2.40
C GLU A 30 -20.47 12.65 3.18
N TYR A 31 -21.37 12.01 3.94
CA TYR A 31 -21.07 10.80 4.70
C TYR A 31 -20.77 9.62 3.77
N MET A 32 -21.64 9.35 2.79
CA MET A 32 -21.46 8.28 1.81
C MET A 32 -20.15 8.43 1.03
N LEU A 33 -19.82 9.66 0.60
CA LEU A 33 -18.59 9.94 -0.13
C LEU A 33 -17.31 9.74 0.71
N SER A 34 -17.43 9.84 2.04
CA SER A 34 -16.31 9.63 2.95
C SER A 34 -16.13 8.15 3.31
N VAL A 35 -17.23 7.38 3.37
CA VAL A 35 -17.21 5.92 3.55
C VAL A 35 -16.61 5.22 2.33
N ASP A 36 -16.88 5.72 1.12
CA ASP A 36 -16.28 5.21 -0.13
C ASP A 36 -14.75 5.22 -0.08
N ASN A 37 -14.16 6.33 0.40
CA ASN A 37 -12.71 6.47 0.56
C ASN A 37 -12.12 5.45 1.56
N LEU A 38 -12.81 5.19 2.68
CA LEU A 38 -12.37 4.19 3.66
C LEU A 38 -12.40 2.78 3.06
N PHE A 39 -13.45 2.47 2.31
CA PHE A 39 -13.61 1.16 1.68
C PHE A 39 -12.55 0.91 0.61
N CYS A 40 -12.25 1.91 -0.21
CA CYS A 40 -11.17 1.85 -1.20
C CYS A 40 -9.82 1.52 -0.54
N PHE A 41 -9.45 2.22 0.55
CA PHE A 41 -8.21 1.94 1.27
C PHE A 41 -8.21 0.54 1.89
N HIS A 42 -9.34 0.11 2.46
CA HIS A 42 -9.47 -1.24 3.02
C HIS A 42 -9.21 -2.31 1.96
N LEU A 43 -9.82 -2.18 0.77
CA LEU A 43 -9.62 -3.10 -0.35
C LEU A 43 -8.16 -3.11 -0.82
N ILE A 44 -7.54 -1.95 -0.98
CA ILE A 44 -6.13 -1.85 -1.39
C ILE A 44 -5.23 -2.60 -0.40
N PHE A 45 -5.35 -2.33 0.91
CA PHE A 45 -4.51 -3.00 1.91
C PHE A 45 -4.74 -4.50 1.96
N MET A 46 -5.97 -4.95 1.72
CA MET A 46 -6.33 -6.35 1.66
C MET A 46 -5.72 -7.04 0.43
N THR A 47 -5.86 -6.46 -0.75
CA THR A 47 -5.31 -6.97 -2.01
C THR A 47 -3.78 -7.07 -1.93
N TYR A 48 -3.10 -6.06 -1.39
CA TYR A 48 -1.64 -6.03 -1.31
C TYR A 48 -1.05 -6.63 -0.03
N ARG A 49 -1.86 -7.24 0.84
CA ARG A 49 -1.46 -7.80 2.14
C ARG A 49 -0.47 -6.91 2.90
N THR A 50 -0.79 -5.62 2.96
CA THR A 50 0.15 -4.59 3.45
C THR A 50 0.51 -4.83 4.92
N PRO A 51 1.80 -4.94 5.30
CA PRO A 51 2.21 -5.07 6.69
C PRO A 51 1.76 -3.87 7.53
N LYS A 52 1.27 -4.11 8.75
CA LYS A 52 0.70 -3.08 9.65
C LYS A 52 1.62 -1.88 9.89
N GLU A 53 2.93 -2.12 9.86
CA GLU A 53 3.97 -1.12 10.11
C GLU A 53 4.08 -0.09 8.96
N GLN A 54 3.74 -0.47 7.74
CA GLN A 54 3.77 0.41 6.57
C GLN A 54 2.40 1.03 6.23
N THR A 55 1.31 0.50 6.81
CA THR A 55 -0.05 0.99 6.61
C THR A 55 -0.18 2.48 6.92
N HIS A 56 0.40 2.98 8.01
CA HIS A 56 0.27 4.40 8.38
C HIS A 56 0.85 5.33 7.32
N ARG A 57 2.03 5.00 6.76
CA ARG A 57 2.66 5.80 5.70
C ARG A 57 1.83 5.76 4.42
N ALA A 58 1.39 4.57 4.01
CA ALA A 58 0.52 4.40 2.85
C ALA A 58 -0.82 5.14 3.01
N LEU A 59 -1.39 5.16 4.23
CA LEU A 59 -2.62 5.88 4.54
C LEU A 59 -2.45 7.39 4.40
N VAL A 60 -1.32 7.96 4.85
CA VAL A 60 -1.07 9.40 4.72
C VAL A 60 -0.95 9.83 3.26
N TYR A 61 -0.16 9.10 2.45
CA TYR A 61 -0.06 9.38 1.01
C TYR A 61 -1.39 9.13 0.28
N GLY A 62 -2.11 8.08 0.67
CA GLY A 62 -3.43 7.74 0.13
C GLY A 62 -4.48 8.81 0.42
N ILE A 63 -4.59 9.26 1.68
CA ILE A 63 -5.52 10.34 2.08
C ILE A 63 -5.16 11.63 1.37
N GLY A 64 -3.87 12.00 1.30
CA GLY A 64 -3.43 13.18 0.57
C GLY A 64 -3.85 13.14 -0.89
N GLY A 65 -3.62 12.01 -1.58
CA GLY A 65 -4.06 11.79 -2.96
C GLY A 65 -5.59 11.81 -3.11
N ALA A 66 -6.32 11.16 -2.19
CA ALA A 66 -7.78 11.10 -2.23
C ALA A 66 -8.43 12.47 -2.01
N VAL A 67 -7.87 13.32 -1.14
CA VAL A 67 -8.35 14.70 -0.95
C VAL A 67 -8.15 15.53 -2.22
N ILE A 68 -7.00 15.40 -2.88
CA ILE A 68 -6.72 16.09 -4.15
C ILE A 68 -7.67 15.60 -5.25
N LEU A 69 -7.85 14.28 -5.38
CA LEU A 69 -8.79 13.69 -6.33
C LEU A 69 -10.21 14.17 -6.03
N ARG A 70 -10.62 14.20 -4.77
CA ARG A 70 -11.95 14.68 -4.34
C ARG A 70 -12.15 16.14 -4.72
N PHE A 71 -11.14 16.99 -4.52
CA PHE A 71 -11.18 18.40 -4.93
C PHE A 71 -11.34 18.53 -6.46
N LEU A 72 -10.55 17.77 -7.23
CA LEU A 72 -10.65 17.74 -8.69
C LEU A 72 -12.02 17.24 -9.17
N LEU A 73 -12.51 16.13 -8.62
CA LEU A 73 -13.79 15.53 -8.96
C LEU A 73 -14.94 16.49 -8.63
N PHE A 74 -14.87 17.20 -7.50
CA PHE A 74 -15.84 18.21 -7.12
C PHE A 74 -15.79 19.43 -8.04
N ALA A 75 -14.61 19.94 -8.39
CA ALA A 75 -14.46 21.07 -9.29
C ALA A 75 -14.99 20.77 -10.69
N VAL A 76 -14.65 19.59 -11.23
CA VAL A 76 -15.16 19.12 -12.53
C VAL A 76 -16.66 18.83 -12.46
N GLY A 77 -17.11 18.17 -11.39
CA GLY A 77 -18.52 17.83 -11.15
C GLY A 77 -19.42 19.07 -11.03
N ALA A 78 -18.95 20.12 -10.33
CA ALA A 78 -19.64 21.40 -10.23
C ALA A 78 -19.78 22.09 -11.59
N GLY A 79 -18.75 22.00 -12.45
CA GLY A 79 -18.82 22.51 -13.83
C GLY A 79 -19.77 21.70 -14.72
N MET A 80 -19.88 20.39 -14.49
CA MET A 80 -20.77 19.49 -15.23
C MET A 80 -22.26 19.70 -14.91
N PHE A 81 -22.61 20.31 -13.78
CA PHE A 81 -24.00 20.60 -13.43
C PHE A 81 -24.71 21.52 -14.44
N ASN A 82 -23.95 22.40 -15.12
CA ASN A 82 -24.47 23.27 -16.17
C ASN A 82 -24.62 22.57 -17.54
N MET A 83 -24.09 21.35 -17.69
CA MET A 83 -24.18 20.56 -18.92
C MET A 83 -25.49 19.76 -18.96
N THR A 84 -25.99 19.47 -20.17
CA THR A 84 -27.25 18.75 -20.42
C THR A 84 -27.42 17.47 -19.58
N ARG A 85 -28.67 17.16 -19.17
CA ARG A 85 -29.07 16.02 -18.32
C ARG A 85 -28.41 14.67 -18.66
N ILE A 86 -28.03 14.42 -19.91
CA ILE A 86 -27.34 13.20 -20.36
C ILE A 86 -26.02 12.96 -19.60
N PHE A 87 -25.23 13.99 -19.33
CA PHE A 87 -23.91 13.83 -18.70
C PHE A 87 -23.99 13.25 -17.29
N HIS A 88 -25.01 13.65 -16.53
CA HIS A 88 -25.25 13.15 -15.18
C HIS A 88 -25.57 11.64 -15.18
N TRP A 89 -26.37 11.18 -16.13
CA TRP A 89 -26.71 9.75 -16.26
C TRP A 89 -25.50 8.90 -16.66
N ILE A 90 -24.68 9.37 -17.59
CA ILE A 90 -23.45 8.67 -18.01
C ILE A 90 -22.47 8.59 -16.83
N PHE A 91 -22.25 9.71 -16.14
CA PHE A 91 -21.35 9.77 -15.00
C PHE A 91 -21.81 8.86 -13.86
N GLY A 92 -23.10 8.89 -13.52
CA GLY A 92 -23.71 8.00 -12.53
C GLY A 92 -23.59 6.52 -12.91
N LEU A 93 -23.76 6.17 -14.19
CA LEU A 93 -23.64 4.79 -14.67
C LEU A 93 -22.19 4.29 -14.58
N ILE A 94 -21.21 5.13 -14.91
CA ILE A 94 -19.78 4.80 -14.79
C ILE A 94 -19.42 4.54 -13.32
N LEU A 95 -19.89 5.39 -12.40
CA LEU A 95 -19.68 5.21 -10.96
C LEU A 95 -20.33 3.93 -10.45
N LEU A 96 -21.57 3.64 -10.86
CA LEU A 96 -22.27 2.42 -10.48
C LEU A 96 -21.52 1.17 -10.96
N TYR A 97 -21.09 1.17 -12.23
CA TYR A 97 -20.30 0.08 -12.79
C TYR A 97 -18.98 -0.12 -12.01
N SER A 98 -18.28 0.97 -11.69
CA SER A 98 -17.04 0.90 -10.91
C SER A 98 -17.27 0.32 -9.52
N GLY A 99 -18.35 0.74 -8.83
CA GLY A 99 -18.71 0.22 -7.51
C GLY A 99 -19.04 -1.27 -7.54
N VAL A 100 -19.84 -1.73 -8.51
CA VAL A 100 -20.17 -3.15 -8.67
C VAL A 100 -18.91 -3.98 -8.97
N LYS A 101 -18.03 -3.48 -9.84
CA LYS A 101 -16.78 -4.15 -10.18
C LYS A 101 -15.87 -4.35 -8.97
N VAL A 102 -15.82 -3.37 -8.08
CA VAL A 102 -15.08 -3.45 -6.83
C VAL A 102 -15.65 -4.53 -5.89
N MET A 103 -16.97 -4.68 -5.83
CA MET A 103 -17.63 -5.73 -5.03
C MET A 103 -17.49 -7.14 -5.61
N THR A 104 -17.29 -7.29 -6.92
CA THR A 104 -17.16 -8.58 -7.59
C THR A 104 -15.71 -9.08 -7.70
N ILE A 105 -14.72 -8.31 -7.23
CA ILE A 105 -13.36 -8.82 -7.04
C ILE A 105 -13.41 -9.79 -5.86
N GLN A 106 -13.62 -11.07 -6.16
CA GLN A 106 -13.55 -12.17 -5.19
C GLN A 106 -12.10 -12.40 -4.74
N GLU A 107 -11.95 -12.79 -3.48
CA GLU A 107 -10.68 -13.06 -2.77
C GLU A 107 -9.95 -14.32 -3.30
N ASP A 108 -9.94 -14.54 -4.61
CA ASP A 108 -9.24 -15.68 -5.20
C ASP A 108 -7.75 -15.38 -5.23
N ALA A 109 -7.12 -15.83 -4.15
CA ALA A 109 -5.69 -15.81 -3.89
C ALA A 109 -4.91 -16.70 -4.88
N ASP A 110 -4.92 -16.39 -6.18
CA ASP A 110 -3.88 -16.80 -7.13
C ASP A 110 -4.00 -16.18 -8.53
N THR A 111 -4.67 -15.04 -8.70
CA THR A 111 -4.59 -14.33 -9.97
C THR A 111 -3.32 -13.50 -10.01
N ASP A 112 -2.41 -13.85 -10.93
CA ASP A 112 -1.20 -13.10 -11.27
C ASP A 112 -1.50 -11.58 -11.36
N HIS A 113 -1.14 -10.84 -10.30
CA HIS A 113 -1.53 -9.43 -10.07
C HIS A 113 -0.90 -8.46 -11.09
N LYS A 114 -0.06 -8.97 -12.01
CA LYS A 114 0.66 -8.20 -13.02
C LYS A 114 -0.22 -7.67 -14.18
N GLN A 115 -1.50 -8.04 -14.26
CA GLN A 115 -2.35 -7.68 -15.41
C GLN A 115 -3.49 -6.69 -15.14
N ASN A 116 -3.65 -6.12 -13.94
CA ASN A 116 -4.69 -5.11 -13.74
C ASN A 116 -4.28 -3.77 -14.38
N TRP A 117 -5.04 -3.34 -15.39
CA TRP A 117 -4.82 -2.07 -16.13
C TRP A 117 -4.62 -0.86 -15.20
N ALA A 118 -5.36 -0.83 -14.08
CA ALA A 118 -5.23 0.21 -13.05
C ALA A 118 -3.83 0.25 -12.41
N VAL A 119 -3.26 -0.92 -12.09
CA VAL A 119 -1.90 -1.04 -11.53
C VAL A 119 -0.86 -0.58 -12.54
N ARG A 120 -1.06 -0.90 -13.83
CA ARG A 120 -0.16 -0.49 -14.91
C ARG A 120 -0.18 1.01 -15.23
N GLN A 121 -1.33 1.68 -15.04
CA GLN A 121 -1.39 3.14 -15.20
C GLN A 121 -0.77 3.85 -14.00
N ILE A 122 -1.01 3.35 -12.79
CA ILE A 122 -0.42 3.91 -11.57
C ILE A 122 1.08 3.67 -11.53
N SER A 123 1.57 2.49 -11.90
CA SER A 123 3.00 2.16 -11.95
C SER A 123 3.79 2.94 -13.02
N ARG A 124 3.10 3.60 -13.95
CA ARG A 124 3.68 4.47 -14.96
C ARG A 124 3.92 5.90 -14.45
N ILE A 125 3.17 6.30 -13.43
CA ILE A 125 3.24 7.64 -12.82
C ILE A 125 4.03 7.56 -11.51
N LEU A 126 3.98 6.43 -10.81
CA LEU A 126 4.72 6.15 -9.59
C LEU A 126 5.58 4.89 -9.80
N PRO A 127 6.92 4.96 -9.68
CA PRO A 127 7.76 3.76 -9.71
C PRO A 127 7.46 2.90 -8.48
N VAL A 128 6.59 1.91 -8.65
CA VAL A 128 6.23 0.92 -7.62
C VAL A 128 7.22 -0.24 -7.72
N HIS A 129 7.89 -0.56 -6.60
CA HIS A 129 8.78 -1.72 -6.48
C HIS A 129 7.99 -2.99 -6.13
N ASP A 130 8.38 -4.15 -6.68
CA ASP A 130 7.70 -5.45 -6.54
C ASP A 130 7.85 -6.14 -5.16
N GLY A 131 8.20 -5.40 -4.10
CA GLY A 131 8.41 -6.01 -2.77
C GLY A 131 8.42 -5.02 -1.61
N TYR A 132 7.89 -5.48 -0.48
CA TYR A 132 8.01 -4.82 0.82
C TYR A 132 9.37 -5.16 1.41
N ALA A 133 10.30 -4.19 1.45
CA ALA A 133 11.57 -4.36 2.15
C ALA A 133 11.33 -4.48 3.67
N PRO A 134 11.98 -5.44 4.36
CA PRO A 134 11.82 -5.62 5.81
C PRO A 134 12.41 -4.47 6.65
N ASP A 135 13.16 -3.54 6.04
CA ASP A 135 13.89 -2.47 6.73
C ASP A 135 13.30 -1.07 6.53
N ALA A 136 11.98 -0.92 6.35
CA ALA A 136 11.29 0.38 6.33
C ALA A 136 11.85 1.44 5.34
N SER A 137 12.71 1.06 4.39
CA SER A 137 13.25 1.94 3.36
C SER A 137 12.39 1.84 2.09
N PHE A 138 11.28 2.59 2.08
CA PHE A 138 10.47 2.78 0.86
C PHE A 138 11.27 3.49 -0.26
N VAL A 139 12.41 4.08 0.08
CA VAL A 139 13.29 4.81 -0.84
C VAL A 139 14.70 4.66 -0.29
N LEU A 140 15.54 3.86 -0.93
CA LEU A 140 16.97 4.09 -1.17
C LEU A 140 17.51 2.84 -1.88
N ARG A 141 17.94 3.01 -3.13
CA ARG A 141 18.98 2.16 -3.70
C ARG A 141 20.20 2.33 -2.80
N GLY A 142 20.39 1.42 -1.85
CA GLY A 142 21.75 0.96 -1.61
C GLY A 142 22.11 0.17 -2.85
N GLU A 143 23.24 0.47 -3.48
CA GLU A 143 23.86 -0.46 -4.42
C GLU A 143 23.64 -1.90 -3.91
N ALA A 144 23.23 -2.80 -4.81
CA ALA A 144 23.49 -4.20 -4.58
C ALA A 144 24.93 -4.28 -4.08
N PRO A 145 25.22 -4.94 -2.93
CA PRO A 145 26.60 -5.19 -2.56
C PRO A 145 27.23 -5.86 -3.78
N SER A 146 28.02 -5.05 -4.49
CA SER A 146 28.72 -5.49 -5.67
C SER A 146 29.77 -6.41 -5.10
N GLU A 147 29.71 -7.68 -5.53
CA GLU A 147 30.66 -8.74 -5.22
C GLU A 147 30.58 -9.32 -3.78
N VAL A 148 29.63 -10.24 -3.57
CA VAL A 148 29.95 -11.40 -2.72
C VAL A 148 30.68 -12.39 -3.61
N GLY A 149 32.01 -12.37 -3.55
CA GLY A 149 32.87 -13.45 -4.05
C GLY A 149 32.47 -14.79 -3.43
N PRO A 150 32.95 -15.92 -3.97
CA PRO A 150 32.55 -17.27 -3.55
C PRO A 150 32.53 -17.39 -2.03
N GLN A 151 31.41 -17.86 -1.48
CA GLN A 151 31.26 -18.12 -0.06
C GLN A 151 32.44 -18.98 0.42
N GLU A 152 33.34 -18.39 1.20
CA GLU A 152 34.24 -19.16 2.06
C GLU A 152 33.36 -19.84 3.11
N GLU A 153 33.02 -21.09 2.83
CA GLU A 153 32.48 -22.03 3.80
C GLU A 153 33.37 -21.99 5.05
N PRO A 154 32.81 -21.85 6.27
CA PRO A 154 33.63 -21.82 7.48
C PRO A 154 34.48 -23.08 7.51
N PRO A 155 35.79 -22.97 7.76
CA PRO A 155 36.71 -24.09 7.61
C PRO A 155 36.19 -25.26 8.45
N HIS A 156 35.89 -26.36 7.76
CA HIS A 156 35.55 -27.62 8.41
C HIS A 156 36.66 -27.94 9.44
N PRO A 157 36.33 -28.12 10.73
CA PRO A 157 37.31 -28.26 11.82
C PRO A 157 38.18 -29.53 11.75
N GLN A 158 38.07 -30.31 10.67
CA GLN A 158 38.87 -31.49 10.40
C GLN A 158 40.27 -31.16 9.83
N GLY A 159 40.42 -30.08 9.04
CA GLY A 159 41.69 -29.79 8.32
C GLY A 159 42.79 -29.15 9.18
N GLU A 160 42.43 -28.42 10.23
CA GLU A 160 43.41 -27.81 11.14
C GLU A 160 44.02 -28.84 12.11
N ARG A 161 43.28 -29.89 12.47
CA ARG A 161 43.80 -30.92 13.38
C ARG A 161 44.89 -31.78 12.73
N SER A 162 44.79 -32.06 11.44
CA SER A 162 45.81 -32.82 10.71
C SER A 162 47.08 -32.00 10.48
N SER A 163 46.95 -30.70 10.19
CA SER A 163 48.12 -29.81 10.02
C SER A 163 48.81 -29.47 11.34
N LEU A 164 48.07 -29.35 12.45
CA LEU A 164 48.64 -29.19 13.79
C LEU A 164 49.32 -30.46 14.29
N ALA A 165 48.73 -31.64 14.04
CA ALA A 165 49.37 -32.92 14.36
C ALA A 165 50.67 -33.12 13.58
N LEU A 166 50.67 -32.80 12.28
CA LEU A 166 51.86 -32.94 11.44
C LEU A 166 52.98 -31.96 11.84
N ARG A 167 52.60 -30.75 12.27
CA ARG A 167 53.55 -29.75 12.82
C ARG A 167 54.12 -30.16 14.18
N ALA A 168 53.31 -30.74 15.06
CA ALA A 168 53.76 -31.25 16.34
C ALA A 168 54.74 -32.43 16.18
N GLU A 169 54.48 -33.31 15.22
CA GLU A 169 55.36 -34.45 14.92
C GLU A 169 56.69 -33.98 14.32
N THR A 170 56.63 -33.05 13.35
CA THR A 170 57.83 -32.46 12.72
C THR A 170 58.70 -31.70 13.74
N ALA A 171 58.08 -30.96 14.68
CA ALA A 171 58.81 -30.25 15.72
C ALA A 171 59.52 -31.20 16.70
N ARG A 172 58.87 -32.33 17.02
CA ARG A 172 59.44 -33.35 17.91
C ARG A 172 60.62 -34.09 17.27
N ASP A 173 60.56 -34.34 15.97
CA ASP A 173 61.68 -34.96 15.23
C ASP A 173 62.90 -34.01 15.13
N LEU A 174 62.66 -32.70 15.08
CA LEU A 174 63.72 -31.68 15.12
C LEU A 174 64.42 -31.61 16.48
N GLU A 175 63.69 -31.76 17.59
CA GLU A 175 64.30 -31.82 18.93
C GLU A 175 65.14 -33.09 19.15
N LEU A 176 64.79 -34.21 18.51
CA LEU A 176 65.54 -35.47 18.57
C LEU A 176 66.82 -35.49 17.73
N GLN A 177 66.96 -34.56 16.78
CA GLN A 177 68.15 -34.44 15.91
C GLN A 177 69.09 -33.29 16.32
N ALA A 178 68.77 -32.54 17.37
CA ALA A 178 69.64 -31.49 17.87
C ALA A 178 70.87 -32.10 18.60
N PRO A 179 72.12 -31.81 18.19
CA PRO A 179 73.30 -32.25 18.91
C PRO A 179 73.42 -31.51 20.26
N VAL A 180 73.76 -32.26 21.33
CA VAL A 180 74.10 -31.73 22.67
C VAL A 180 75.33 -30.84 22.62
#